data_AF-A0A955UQB5-F1
#
_entry.id   AF-A0A955UQB5-F1
#
_cell.length_a   1.000
_cell.length_b   1.000
_cell.length_c   1.000
_cell.angle_alpha   90.00
_cell.angle_beta   90.00
_cell.angle_gamma   90.00
#
_symmetry.space_group_name_H-M   'P 1'
#
loop_
_entity.id
_entity.type
_entity.pdbx_description
1 polymer ?
#
loop_
_entity_poly.entity_id
_entity_poly.type
_entity_poly.pdbx_seq_one_letter_code
_entity_poly.pdbx_strand_id
1 'polypeptide(L)' 'MSKSAPAGTPPPITERLKAFVGVETMPPQEARDAVNEAMIRHWCDALGDANPVYTDPDFAKRSVHGGIVA' A
#
# COMPACT_ATOMS: atom_id res chain seq x y z
N MET A 1 -25.18 -44.74 14.55
CA MET A 1 -24.81 -43.68 13.58
C MET A 1 -24.85 -42.35 14.30
N SER A 2 -23.69 -41.83 14.74
CA SER A 2 -23.63 -40.57 15.48
C SER A 2 -23.73 -39.40 14.49
N LYS A 3 -24.80 -38.61 14.60
CA LYS A 3 -25.04 -37.44 13.76
C LYS A 3 -24.24 -36.29 14.38
N SER A 4 -23.20 -35.83 13.69
CA SER A 4 -22.43 -34.65 14.12
C SER A 4 -23.39 -33.46 14.27
N ALA A 5 -23.35 -32.83 15.45
CA ALA A 5 -24.09 -31.60 15.71
C ALA A 5 -23.62 -30.48 14.75
N PRO A 6 -24.48 -29.53 14.37
CA PRO A 6 -24.07 -28.38 13.57
C PRO A 6 -23.12 -27.52 14.41
N ALA A 7 -22.00 -27.10 13.81
CA ALA A 7 -21.10 -26.17 14.45
C ALA A 7 -21.87 -24.89 14.84
N GLY A 8 -21.78 -24.48 16.11
CA GLY A 8 -22.43 -23.27 16.61
C GLY A 8 -21.97 -22.01 15.86
N THR A 9 -22.69 -20.91 16.06
CA THR A 9 -22.35 -19.62 15.44
C THR A 9 -20.88 -19.29 15.71
N PRO A 10 -20.05 -19.07 14.67
CA PRO A 10 -18.65 -18.76 14.86
C PRO A 10 -18.49 -17.43 15.61
N PRO A 11 -17.34 -17.21 16.28
CA PRO A 11 -17.05 -15.95 16.95
C PRO A 11 -17.19 -14.76 15.99
N PRO A 12 -17.48 -13.55 16.51
CA PRO A 12 -17.53 -12.34 15.70
C PRO A 12 -16.29 -12.20 14.82
N ILE A 13 -16.46 -11.66 13.61
CA ILE A 13 -15.37 -11.54 12.64
C ILE A 13 -14.16 -10.78 13.22
N THR A 14 -14.40 -9.79 14.09
CA THR A 14 -13.36 -9.02 14.79
C THR A 14 -12.48 -9.90 15.68
N GLU A 15 -13.02 -10.93 16.30
CA GLU A 15 -12.26 -11.87 17.13
C GLU A 15 -11.43 -12.83 16.28
N ARG A 16 -12.00 -13.29 15.16
CA ARG A 16 -11.29 -14.14 14.20
C ARG A 16 -10.13 -13.42 13.52
N LEU A 17 -10.27 -12.11 13.27
CA LEU A 17 -9.21 -11.29 12.66
C LEU A 17 -7.96 -11.15 13.54
N LYS A 18 -8.10 -11.27 14.88
CA LYS A 18 -6.95 -11.19 15.80
C LYS A 18 -5.90 -12.27 15.52
N ALA A 19 -6.30 -13.42 14.96
CA ALA A 19 -5.38 -14.49 14.61
C ALA A 19 -4.34 -14.10 13.52
N PHE A 20 -4.57 -12.99 12.80
CA PHE A 20 -3.66 -12.50 11.75
C PHE A 20 -2.72 -11.37 12.22
N VAL A 21 -2.83 -10.90 13.46
CA VAL A 21 -1.95 -9.83 13.97
C VAL A 21 -0.52 -10.36 14.06
N GLY A 22 0.41 -9.66 13.41
CA GLY A 22 1.83 -10.03 13.37
C GLY A 22 2.14 -11.23 12.49
N VAL A 23 1.16 -11.76 11.76
CA VAL A 23 1.36 -12.85 10.79
C VAL A 23 1.66 -12.25 9.42
N GLU A 24 2.77 -12.68 8.82
CA GLU A 24 3.11 -12.33 7.44
C GLU A 24 2.04 -12.88 6.49
N THR A 25 1.46 -12.02 5.65
CA THR A 25 0.34 -12.39 4.79
C THR A 25 0.79 -13.05 3.49
N MET A 26 1.89 -12.57 2.92
CA MET A 26 2.41 -13.02 1.62
C MET A 26 3.88 -12.62 1.49
N PRO A 27 4.70 -13.41 0.77
CA PRO A 27 6.08 -13.04 0.48
C PRO A 27 6.17 -11.69 -0.26
N PRO A 28 7.32 -11.00 -0.21
CA PRO A 28 7.55 -9.80 -1.01
C PRO A 28 7.23 -10.01 -2.49
N GLN A 29 6.49 -9.08 -3.08
CA GLN A 29 6.15 -9.09 -4.51
C GLN A 29 6.69 -7.85 -5.20
N GLU A 30 7.22 -8.04 -6.41
CA GLU A 30 7.63 -6.94 -7.26
C GLU A 30 6.40 -6.23 -7.83
N ALA A 31 6.44 -4.89 -7.82
CA ALA A 31 5.40 -4.08 -8.44
C ALA A 31 5.42 -4.28 -9.96
N ARG A 32 4.24 -4.17 -10.59
CA ARG A 32 4.08 -4.32 -12.04
C ARG A 32 4.98 -3.35 -12.82
N ASP A 33 5.03 -2.11 -12.34
CA ASP A 33 5.80 -1.03 -12.93
C ASP A 33 6.79 -0.53 -11.88
N ALA A 34 8.01 -0.19 -12.30
CA ALA A 34 8.91 0.57 -11.45
C ALA A 34 8.28 1.93 -11.08
N VAL A 35 8.77 2.54 -10.00
CA VAL A 35 8.44 3.94 -9.69
C VAL A 35 8.73 4.79 -10.93
N ASN A 36 7.74 5.57 -11.37
CA ASN A 36 7.82 6.32 -12.61
C ASN A 36 7.11 7.68 -12.49
N GLU A 37 7.65 8.68 -13.19
CA GLU A 37 7.17 10.07 -13.12
C GLU A 37 5.74 10.25 -13.61
N ALA A 38 5.27 9.41 -14.54
CA ALA A 38 3.90 9.50 -15.04
C ALA A 38 2.89 9.21 -13.92
N MET A 39 3.15 8.17 -13.12
CA MET A 39 2.28 7.84 -11.97
C MET A 39 2.42 8.84 -10.83
N ILE A 40 3.61 9.40 -10.60
CA ILE A 40 3.82 10.47 -9.61
C ILE A 40 2.97 11.69 -9.98
N ARG A 41 3.07 12.18 -11.24
CA ARG A 41 2.27 13.31 -11.72
C ARG A 41 0.77 13.08 -11.60
N HIS A 42 0.27 11.90 -12.01
CA HIS A 42 -1.15 11.58 -11.88
C HIS A 42 -1.64 11.62 -10.43
N TRP A 43 -0.83 11.15 -9.48
CA TRP A 43 -1.17 11.22 -8.07
C TRP A 43 -1.17 12.65 -7.52
N CYS A 44 -0.15 13.45 -7.89
CA CYS A 44 -0.09 14.87 -7.56
C CYS A 44 -1.31 15.63 -8.09
N ASP A 45 -1.69 15.39 -9.35
CA ASP A 45 -2.87 16.01 -9.98
C ASP A 45 -4.16 15.65 -9.25
N ALA A 46 -4.31 14.38 -8.86
CA ALA A 46 -5.51 13.88 -8.18
C ALA A 46 -5.65 14.43 -6.75
N LEU A 47 -4.53 14.59 -6.02
CA LEU A 47 -4.51 15.09 -4.65
C LEU A 47 -4.38 16.61 -4.55
N GLY A 48 -4.03 17.28 -5.64
CA GLY A 48 -3.69 18.71 -5.64
C GLY A 48 -2.37 19.01 -4.92
N ASP A 49 -1.44 18.04 -4.87
CA ASP A 49 -0.11 18.26 -4.30
C ASP A 49 0.80 18.93 -5.33
N ALA A 50 1.11 20.20 -5.09
CA ALA A 50 1.93 21.03 -5.97
C ALA A 50 3.41 21.12 -5.54
N ASN A 51 3.89 20.23 -4.66
CA ASN A 51 5.28 20.25 -4.26
C ASN A 51 6.22 19.98 -5.46
N PRO A 52 7.09 20.92 -5.84
CA PRO A 52 7.91 20.81 -7.05
C PRO A 52 8.94 19.69 -6.99
N VAL A 53 9.26 19.15 -5.80
CA VAL A 53 10.21 18.03 -5.68
C VAL A 53 9.75 16.77 -6.43
N TYR A 54 8.45 16.64 -6.68
CA TYR A 54 7.85 15.50 -7.36
C TYR A 54 7.79 15.65 -8.89
N THR A 55 7.89 16.88 -9.42
CA THR A 55 7.54 17.16 -10.82
C THR A 55 8.51 18.08 -11.56
N ASP A 56 9.36 18.84 -10.87
CA ASP A 56 10.39 19.71 -11.44
C ASP A 56 11.77 19.08 -11.21
N PRO A 57 12.41 18.52 -12.26
CA PRO A 57 13.73 17.90 -12.15
C PRO A 57 14.82 18.86 -11.67
N ASP A 58 14.76 20.13 -12.05
CA ASP A 58 15.76 21.13 -11.69
C ASP A 58 15.63 21.53 -10.22
N PHE A 59 14.39 21.71 -9.74
CA PHE A 59 14.13 21.91 -8.33
C PHE A 59 14.57 20.69 -7.52
N ALA A 60 14.15 19.49 -7.92
CA ALA A 60 14.42 18.26 -7.21
C ALA A 60 15.93 17.96 -7.13
N LYS A 61 16.69 18.26 -8.19
CA LYS A 61 18.16 18.16 -8.20
C LYS A 61 18.86 19.07 -7.20
N ARG A 62 18.28 20.24 -6.90
CA ARG A 62 18.80 21.17 -5.88
C ARG A 62 18.29 20.86 -4.47
N SER A 63 17.31 19.97 -4.35
CA SER A 63 16.79 19.53 -3.06
C SER A 63 17.76 18.57 -2.36
N VAL A 64 17.45 18.22 -1.11
CA VAL A 64 18.20 17.20 -0.35
C VAL A 64 18.17 15.81 -1.01
N HIS A 65 17.25 15.58 -1.94
CA HIS A 65 17.07 14.29 -2.59
C HIS A 65 17.91 14.14 -3.88
N GLY A 66 18.37 15.24 -4.47
CA GLY A 66 19.21 15.21 -5.69
C GLY A 66 18.50 14.77 -6.98
N GLY A 67 17.19 14.57 -6.95
CA GLY A 67 16.35 14.17 -8.08
C GLY A 67 14.89 14.02 -7.65
N ILE A 68 14.00 13.72 -8.62
CA ILE A 68 12.58 13.47 -8.34
C ILE A 68 12.45 12.27 -7.41
N VAL A 69 11.53 12.39 -6.44
CA VAL A 69 11.15 11.32 -5.51
C VAL A 69 9.65 11.00 -5.62
N ALA A 70 9.26 9.82 -5.16
CA ALA A 70 7.87 9.40 -4.97
C ALA A 70 7.56 9.27 -3.47
#